data_AF-A0A0G3WK62-F1
#
_entry.id   AF-A0A0G3WK62-F1
#
_cell.length_a   1.000
_cell.length_b   1.000
_cell.length_c   1.000
_cell.angle_alpha   90.00
_cell.angle_beta   90.00
_cell.angle_gamma   90.00
#
_symmetry.space_group_name_H-M   'P 1'
#
loop_
_entity.id
_entity.type
_entity.pdbx_description
1 polymer ?
#
loop_
_entity_poly.entity_id
_entity_poly.type
_entity_poly.pdbx_seq_one_letter_code
_entity_poly.pdbx_strand_id
1 'polypeptide(L)'
;MKKKLMSAVCLVLLLSSVSFAATPFKLSLLGPITVPANQDVTGLAIGLIGSNVNTLQGVQLSWIYNVAENGAGVQASGIYNKVAGEFTGVQYAVVNIAGSVKGLQFGFYNQVRSMAGVQIGLININPKSSFLAFFPFINFQF
;
A
#
# COMPACT_ATOMS: atom_id res chain seq x y z
N MET A 1 40.90 8.95 -15.87
CA MET A 1 40.55 8.87 -14.44
C MET A 1 39.25 9.60 -14.08
N LYS A 2 38.99 10.83 -14.57
CA LYS A 2 37.80 11.64 -14.22
C LYS A 2 36.43 10.96 -14.51
N LYS A 3 36.29 10.21 -15.61
CA LYS A 3 35.04 9.50 -15.96
C LYS A 3 34.67 8.34 -15.02
N LYS A 4 35.67 7.60 -14.53
CA LYS A 4 35.47 6.53 -13.54
C LYS A 4 35.07 7.09 -12.17
N LEU A 5 35.65 8.24 -11.80
CA LEU A 5 35.30 8.97 -10.57
C LEU A 5 33.86 9.50 -10.62
N MET A 6 33.43 10.10 -11.74
CA MET A 6 32.04 10.53 -11.92
C MET A 6 31.03 9.37 -11.84
N SER A 7 31.34 8.22 -12.43
CA SER A 7 30.45 7.05 -12.39
C SER A 7 30.34 6.45 -10.98
N ALA A 8 31.43 6.46 -10.21
CA ALA A 8 31.43 6.03 -8.81
C ALA A 8 30.64 6.99 -7.92
N VAL A 9 30.75 8.31 -8.14
CA VAL A 9 29.96 9.32 -7.43
C VAL A 9 28.47 9.19 -7.76
N CYS A 10 28.10 8.93 -9.02
CA CYS A 10 26.71 8.68 -9.42
C CYS A 10 26.13 7.44 -8.74
N LEU A 11 26.92 6.36 -8.63
CA LEU A 11 26.52 5.12 -7.97
C LEU A 11 26.36 5.31 -6.45
N VAL A 12 27.25 6.07 -5.81
CA VAL A 12 27.15 6.43 -4.38
C VAL A 12 25.93 7.32 -4.11
N LEU A 13 25.59 8.24 -5.03
CA LEU A 13 24.38 9.06 -4.93
C LEU A 13 23.10 8.22 -5.14
N LEU A 14 23.11 7.22 -6.04
CA LEU A 14 22.02 6.25 -6.21
C LEU A 14 21.87 5.30 -5.02
N LEU A 15 22.96 4.99 -4.31
CA LEU A 15 22.96 4.21 -3.07
C LEU A 15 22.56 5.05 -1.85
N SER A 16 22.74 6.38 -1.88
CA SER A 16 22.35 7.28 -0.79
C SER A 16 20.84 7.46 -0.63
N SER A 17 20.04 7.04 -1.63
CA SER A 17 18.57 6.93 -1.56
C SER A 17 18.09 5.61 -0.94
N VAL A 18 18.98 4.68 -0.60
CA VAL A 18 18.61 3.50 0.16
C VAL A 18 18.61 3.90 1.64
N SER A 19 17.47 4.37 2.12
CA SER A 19 17.25 4.63 3.55
C SER A 19 17.51 3.34 4.34
N PHE A 20 18.65 3.29 5.03
CA PHE A 20 18.96 2.28 6.04
C PHE A 20 18.11 2.55 7.28
N ALA A 21 16.84 2.13 7.22
CA ALA A 21 15.98 1.99 8.39
C ALA A 21 14.82 1.04 8.13
N ALA A 22 14.36 0.88 6.88
CA ALA A 22 13.21 0.04 6.56
C ALA A 22 13.42 -1.42 7.02
N THR A 23 12.40 -1.99 7.63
CA THR A 23 12.49 -3.32 8.23
C THR A 23 11.96 -4.37 7.24
N PRO A 24 12.71 -5.46 6.99
CA PRO A 24 12.26 -6.48 6.04
C PRO A 24 11.11 -7.31 6.58
N PHE A 25 11.01 -7.44 7.91
CA PHE A 25 9.96 -8.17 8.58
C PHE A 25 9.39 -7.35 9.73
N LYS A 26 8.06 -7.33 9.84
CA LYS A 26 7.34 -6.70 10.94
C LYS A 26 6.21 -7.60 11.44
N LEU A 27 6.13 -7.76 12.74
CA LEU A 27 5.04 -8.46 13.42
C LEU A 27 4.29 -7.46 14.30
N SER A 28 2.96 -7.44 14.16
CA SER A 28 2.05 -6.58 14.94
C SER A 28 1.02 -7.46 15.65
N LEU A 29 0.69 -7.15 16.91
CA LEU A 29 -0.39 -7.83 17.62
C LEU A 29 -1.71 -7.08 17.42
N LEU A 30 -1.75 -5.81 17.84
CA LEU A 30 -2.95 -4.96 17.86
C LEU A 30 -2.80 -3.65 17.06
N GLY A 31 -1.70 -3.50 16.32
CA GLY A 31 -1.30 -2.24 15.68
C GLY A 31 -0.19 -1.51 16.45
N PRO A 32 -0.43 -1.00 17.68
CA PRO A 32 0.60 -0.31 18.48
C PRO A 32 1.68 -1.25 19.01
N ILE A 33 1.31 -2.48 19.34
CA ILE A 33 2.25 -3.51 19.81
C ILE A 33 2.86 -4.15 18.59
N THR A 34 4.07 -3.71 18.22
CA THR A 34 4.75 -4.20 17.03
C THR A 34 6.25 -4.31 17.21
N VAL A 35 6.85 -5.30 16.55
CA VAL A 35 8.29 -5.53 16.52
C VAL A 35 8.72 -5.76 15.07
N PRO A 36 9.79 -5.11 14.60
CA PRO A 36 10.47 -3.97 15.21
C PRO A 36 9.57 -2.72 15.25
N ALA A 37 9.95 -1.71 16.05
CA ALA A 37 9.18 -0.48 16.22
C ALA A 37 9.10 0.39 14.95
N ASN A 38 9.99 0.17 13.97
CA ASN A 38 9.95 0.91 12.72
C ASN A 38 8.64 0.66 11.95
N GLN A 39 8.09 1.73 11.39
CA GLN A 39 6.86 1.74 10.63
C GLN A 39 7.11 1.64 9.11
N ASP A 40 8.35 1.79 8.64
CA ASP A 40 8.70 1.58 7.23
C ASP A 40 9.09 0.12 7.00
N VAL A 41 8.36 -0.56 6.13
CA VAL A 41 8.52 -2.00 5.86
C VAL A 41 8.87 -2.21 4.40
N THR A 42 9.99 -2.88 4.14
CA THR A 42 10.40 -3.31 2.78
C THR A 42 10.50 -4.83 2.76
N GLY A 43 9.34 -5.49 2.72
CA GLY A 43 9.22 -6.94 2.82
C GLY A 43 7.85 -7.34 3.32
N LEU A 44 7.78 -7.98 4.49
CA LEU A 44 6.58 -8.61 5.03
C LEU A 44 6.17 -8.02 6.38
N ALA A 45 4.95 -7.49 6.45
CA ALA A 45 4.29 -7.09 7.68
C ALA A 45 3.11 -8.03 7.98
N ILE A 46 3.10 -8.66 9.16
CA ILE A 46 2.04 -9.55 9.62
C ILE A 46 1.41 -8.98 10.88
N GLY A 47 0.08 -8.87 10.94
CA GLY A 47 -0.70 -8.47 12.10
C GLY A 47 -1.62 -9.58 12.61
N LEU A 48 -1.56 -9.93 13.90
CA LEU A 48 -2.54 -10.88 14.47
C LEU A 48 -3.95 -10.29 14.48
N ILE A 49 -4.09 -9.00 14.76
CA ILE A 49 -5.37 -8.29 14.67
C ILE A 49 -5.23 -7.20 13.61
N GLY A 50 -4.22 -6.35 13.74
CA GLY A 50 -3.93 -5.36 12.71
C GLY A 50 -2.50 -4.86 12.69
N SER A 51 -2.16 -4.20 11.60
CA SER A 51 -0.84 -3.64 11.35
C SER A 51 -0.96 -2.19 10.86
N ASN A 52 -0.18 -1.31 11.47
CA ASN A 52 0.02 0.06 11.00
C ASN A 52 1.45 0.14 10.44
N VAL A 53 1.62 0.77 9.29
CA VAL A 53 2.92 1.06 8.67
C VAL A 53 2.86 2.47 8.10
N ASN A 54 4.00 3.16 8.00
CA ASN A 54 4.05 4.43 7.30
C ASN A 54 4.22 4.13 5.81
N THR A 55 5.35 3.51 5.47
CA THR A 55 5.66 3.10 4.10
C THR A 55 5.61 1.57 3.99
N LEU A 56 4.81 1.05 3.07
CA LEU A 56 4.82 -0.36 2.70
C LEU A 56 5.49 -0.56 1.34
N GLN A 57 6.51 -1.40 1.29
CA GLN A 57 7.08 -1.90 0.05
C GLN A 57 7.14 -3.43 0.11
N GLY A 58 6.03 -4.09 -0.22
CA GLY A 58 5.91 -5.55 -0.11
C GLY A 58 4.50 -6.00 0.29
N VAL A 59 4.40 -6.91 1.26
CA VAL A 59 3.14 -7.56 1.64
C VAL A 59 2.77 -7.19 3.08
N GLN A 60 1.53 -6.74 3.28
CA GLN A 60 0.96 -6.47 4.59
C GLN A 60 -0.30 -7.33 4.79
N LEU A 61 -0.24 -8.27 5.73
CA LEU A 61 -1.29 -9.24 6.01
C LEU A 61 -1.76 -9.11 7.45
N SER A 62 -3.07 -9.00 7.69
CA SER A 62 -3.63 -9.06 9.04
C SER A 62 -4.99 -9.73 9.05
N TRP A 63 -5.44 -10.21 10.21
CA TRP A 63 -6.78 -10.81 10.31
C TRP A 63 -7.91 -9.79 10.22
N ILE A 64 -7.77 -8.62 10.85
CA ILE A 64 -8.85 -7.61 10.90
C ILE A 64 -8.54 -6.42 10.01
N TYR A 65 -7.41 -5.74 10.23
CA TYR A 65 -7.15 -4.50 9.50
C TYR A 65 -5.68 -4.24 9.15
N ASN A 66 -5.47 -3.49 8.09
CA ASN A 66 -4.17 -2.91 7.72
C ASN A 66 -4.30 -1.42 7.42
N VAL A 67 -3.35 -0.62 7.91
CA VAL A 67 -3.26 0.81 7.61
C VAL A 67 -1.84 1.11 7.13
N ALA A 68 -1.75 1.86 6.05
CA ALA A 68 -0.51 2.45 5.56
C ALA A 68 -0.70 3.95 5.24
N GLU A 69 0.37 4.74 5.28
CA GLU A 69 0.34 6.09 4.72
C GLU A 69 0.52 6.04 3.20
N ASN A 70 1.55 5.33 2.73
CA ASN A 70 1.84 5.13 1.32
C ASN A 70 2.43 3.73 1.09
N GLY A 71 2.42 3.24 -0.15
CA GLY A 71 3.20 2.05 -0.47
C GLY A 71 2.97 1.42 -1.83
N ALA A 72 3.68 0.31 -2.06
CA ALA A 72 3.37 -0.60 -3.16
C ALA A 72 3.49 -2.07 -2.74
N GLY A 73 2.66 -2.91 -3.35
CA GLY A 73 2.65 -4.36 -3.18
C GLY A 73 1.25 -4.91 -2.89
N VAL A 74 1.10 -5.71 -1.84
CA VAL A 74 -0.17 -6.37 -1.50
C VAL A 74 -0.57 -6.00 -0.08
N GLN A 75 -1.80 -5.51 0.09
CA GLN A 75 -2.41 -5.27 1.39
C GLN A 75 -3.66 -6.14 1.52
N ALA A 76 -3.64 -7.14 2.42
CA ALA A 76 -4.76 -8.06 2.59
C ALA A 76 -5.17 -8.20 4.05
N SER A 77 -6.45 -7.98 4.33
CA SER A 77 -7.04 -8.23 5.64
C SER A 77 -8.46 -8.76 5.54
N GLY A 78 -8.99 -9.29 6.65
CA GLY A 78 -10.36 -9.80 6.67
C GLY A 78 -11.41 -8.70 6.56
N ILE A 79 -11.19 -7.54 7.18
CA ILE A 79 -12.24 -6.51 7.29
C ILE A 79 -11.86 -5.21 6.60
N TYR A 80 -10.69 -4.63 6.90
CA TYR A 80 -10.43 -3.23 6.57
C TYR A 80 -9.00 -2.95 6.13
N ASN A 81 -8.82 -2.44 4.92
CA ASN A 81 -7.56 -1.86 4.48
C ASN A 81 -7.69 -0.34 4.27
N LYS A 82 -6.68 0.40 4.71
CA LYS A 82 -6.56 1.84 4.47
C LYS A 82 -5.18 2.21 3.92
N VAL A 83 -5.17 3.09 2.91
CA VAL A 83 -3.98 3.86 2.52
C VAL A 83 -4.32 5.34 2.46
N ALA A 84 -3.69 6.17 3.27
CA ALA A 84 -4.04 7.59 3.31
C ALA A 84 -3.65 8.35 2.03
N GLY A 85 -2.46 8.05 1.50
CA GLY A 85 -1.86 8.66 0.33
C GLY A 85 -1.94 7.76 -0.90
N GLU A 86 -0.78 7.43 -1.48
CA GLU A 86 -0.67 6.68 -2.73
C GLU A 86 -0.37 5.21 -2.50
N PHE A 87 -1.09 4.35 -3.20
CA PHE A 87 -0.88 2.91 -3.22
C PHE A 87 -0.71 2.39 -4.64
N THR A 88 0.30 1.56 -4.88
CA THR A 88 0.45 0.82 -6.14
C THR A 88 0.41 -0.68 -5.90
N GLY A 89 -0.58 -1.39 -6.43
CA GLY A 89 -0.68 -2.84 -6.27
C GLY A 89 -2.09 -3.33 -5.96
N VAL A 90 -2.20 -4.33 -5.07
CA VAL A 90 -3.46 -5.05 -4.80
C VAL A 90 -3.92 -4.84 -3.37
N GLN A 91 -5.19 -4.48 -3.19
CA GLN A 91 -5.85 -4.45 -1.88
C GLN A 91 -6.98 -5.48 -1.83
N TYR A 92 -7.03 -6.28 -0.76
CA TYR A 92 -8.07 -7.28 -0.51
C TYR A 92 -8.60 -7.15 0.92
N ALA A 93 -9.87 -6.80 1.08
CA ALA A 93 -10.59 -6.76 2.35
C ALA A 93 -12.09 -6.57 2.10
N VAL A 94 -12.94 -6.76 3.12
CA VAL A 94 -14.37 -6.36 2.99
C VAL A 94 -14.49 -4.89 2.64
N VAL A 95 -13.67 -4.04 3.23
CA VAL A 95 -13.63 -2.59 2.99
C VAL A 95 -12.21 -2.16 2.61
N ASN A 96 -12.03 -1.53 1.45
CA ASN A 96 -10.79 -0.89 1.06
C ASN A 96 -11.02 0.62 0.88
N ILE A 97 -10.19 1.44 1.54
CA ILE A 97 -10.21 2.90 1.39
C ILE A 97 -8.80 3.38 1.06
N ALA A 98 -8.66 4.16 0.00
CA ALA A 98 -7.37 4.73 -0.37
C ALA A 98 -7.45 6.18 -0.86
N GLY A 99 -6.37 6.93 -0.73
CA GLY A 99 -6.22 8.22 -1.41
C GLY A 99 -6.16 8.02 -2.92
N SER A 100 -5.04 7.53 -3.43
CA SER A 100 -4.86 7.20 -4.85
C SER A 100 -4.42 5.75 -5.02
N VAL A 101 -4.99 5.03 -5.98
CA VAL A 101 -4.61 3.64 -6.26
C VAL A 101 -4.17 3.47 -7.71
N LYS A 102 -3.00 2.86 -7.91
CA LYS A 102 -2.58 2.30 -9.19
C LYS A 102 -2.60 0.78 -9.09
N GLY A 103 -3.66 0.12 -9.54
CA GLY A 103 -3.77 -1.35 -9.44
C GLY A 103 -5.17 -1.87 -9.17
N LEU A 104 -5.31 -2.84 -8.26
CA LEU A 104 -6.54 -3.59 -8.06
C LEU A 104 -7.06 -3.44 -6.62
N GLN A 105 -8.36 -3.20 -6.48
CA GLN A 105 -9.06 -3.33 -5.19
C GLN A 105 -10.13 -4.41 -5.29
N PHE A 106 -10.13 -5.35 -4.35
CA PHE A 106 -11.17 -6.36 -4.21
C PHE A 106 -11.79 -6.30 -2.83
N GLY A 107 -13.11 -6.16 -2.77
CA GLY A 107 -13.84 -6.06 -1.52
C GLY A 107 -15.34 -5.90 -1.69
N PHE A 108 -16.08 -5.88 -0.59
CA PHE A 108 -17.50 -5.53 -0.65
C PHE A 108 -17.67 -4.03 -0.96
N TYR A 109 -16.85 -3.21 -0.32
CA TYR A 109 -16.81 -1.76 -0.47
C TYR A 109 -15.39 -1.30 -0.82
N ASN A 110 -15.25 -0.61 -1.94
CA ASN A 110 -14.01 0.00 -2.40
C ASN A 110 -14.23 1.50 -2.56
N GLN A 111 -13.33 2.31 -2.02
CA GLN A 111 -13.36 3.75 -2.16
C GLN A 111 -11.97 4.31 -2.39
N VAL A 112 -11.86 5.18 -3.39
CA VAL A 112 -10.65 5.94 -3.70
C VAL A 112 -10.98 7.40 -3.94
N ARG A 113 -10.01 8.30 -3.76
CA ARG A 113 -10.09 9.68 -4.29
C ARG A 113 -9.73 9.72 -5.78
N SER A 114 -8.81 8.89 -6.22
CA SER A 114 -8.42 8.73 -7.63
C SER A 114 -7.89 7.33 -7.90
N MET A 115 -8.01 6.85 -9.14
CA MET A 115 -7.51 5.53 -9.50
C MET A 115 -7.01 5.45 -10.94
N ALA A 116 -5.99 4.62 -11.12
CA ALA A 116 -5.59 4.03 -12.39
C ALA A 116 -5.55 2.49 -12.22
N GLY A 117 -6.64 1.80 -12.54
CA GLY A 117 -6.79 0.36 -12.42
C GLY A 117 -8.24 -0.08 -12.30
N VAL A 118 -8.50 -1.16 -11.55
CA VAL A 118 -9.82 -1.80 -11.43
C VAL A 118 -10.23 -2.01 -9.96
N GLN A 119 -11.46 -1.67 -9.62
CA GLN A 119 -12.13 -2.05 -8.38
C GLN A 119 -13.15 -3.14 -8.68
N ILE A 120 -13.21 -4.15 -7.83
CA ILE A 120 -14.19 -5.23 -7.90
C ILE A 120 -14.87 -5.33 -6.54
N GLY A 121 -16.18 -5.13 -6.51
CA GLY A 121 -16.96 -5.11 -5.28
C GLY A 121 -18.40 -4.68 -5.44
N LEU A 122 -19.26 -4.92 -4.45
CA LEU A 122 -20.67 -4.51 -4.55
C LEU A 122 -20.81 -2.98 -4.63
N ILE A 123 -19.93 -2.25 -3.94
CA ILE A 123 -19.89 -0.80 -3.91
C ILE A 123 -18.48 -0.35 -4.29
N ASN A 124 -18.35 0.34 -5.43
CA ASN A 124 -17.08 0.91 -5.88
C ASN A 124 -17.23 2.41 -6.10
N ILE A 125 -16.47 3.22 -5.38
CA ILE A 125 -16.54 4.68 -5.41
C ILE A 125 -15.21 5.25 -5.90
N ASN A 126 -15.25 5.96 -7.03
CA ASN A 126 -14.13 6.69 -7.60
C ASN A 126 -14.65 8.03 -8.18
N PRO A 127 -14.61 9.14 -7.42
CA PRO A 127 -15.15 10.43 -7.86
C PRO A 127 -14.49 11.01 -9.11
N LYS A 128 -13.27 10.58 -9.44
CA LYS A 128 -12.55 11.01 -10.64
C LYS A 128 -12.73 10.07 -11.83
N SER A 129 -13.52 8.99 -11.69
CA SER A 129 -13.79 8.05 -12.78
C SER A 129 -14.44 8.77 -13.96
N SER A 130 -13.88 8.58 -15.15
CA SER A 130 -14.44 9.10 -16.41
C SER A 130 -15.73 8.39 -16.83
N PHE A 131 -16.09 7.28 -16.16
CA PHE A 131 -17.26 6.48 -16.48
C PHE A 131 -18.44 6.80 -15.56
N LEU A 132 -18.35 6.43 -14.27
CA LEU A 132 -19.31 6.84 -13.23
C LEU A 132 -18.61 6.88 -11.87
N ALA A 133 -18.98 7.86 -11.05
CA ALA A 133 -18.45 8.02 -9.70
C ALA A 133 -18.75 6.80 -8.79
N PHE A 134 -19.81 6.05 -9.10
CA PHE A 134 -20.20 4.80 -8.46
C PHE A 134 -20.45 3.73 -9.52
N PHE A 135 -19.98 2.51 -9.28
CA PHE A 135 -20.36 1.35 -10.10
C PHE A 135 -20.53 0.09 -9.24
N PRO A 136 -21.64 -0.64 -9.36
CA PRO A 136 -21.79 -1.93 -8.70
C PRO A 136 -20.96 -3.00 -9.42
N PHE A 137 -20.42 -3.94 -8.66
CA PHE A 137 -19.59 -5.06 -9.10
C PHE A 137 -18.19 -4.72 -9.64
N ILE A 138 -18.05 -3.79 -10.60
CA ILE A 138 -16.74 -3.45 -11.21
C ILE A 138 -16.65 -1.95 -11.54
N ASN A 139 -15.58 -1.25 -11.14
CA ASN A 139 -15.26 0.11 -11.62
C ASN A 139 -13.82 0.14 -12.14
N PHE A 140 -13.50 0.95 -13.15
CA PHE A 140 -12.15 1.04 -13.69
C PHE A 140 -11.86 2.44 -14.24
N GLN A 141 -10.58 2.80 -14.25
CA GLN A 141 -10.07 4.03 -14.82
C GLN A 141 -8.62 3.81 -15.23
N PHE A 142 -8.20 4.28 -16.40
CA PHE A 142 -6.82 4.13 -16.90
C PHE A 142 -6.26 5.49 -17.31
#